data_AF-S2E4J4-F1
#
_entry.id   AF-S2E4J4-F1
#
_cell.length_a   1.000
_cell.length_b   1.000
_cell.length_c   1.000
_cell.angle_alpha   90.00
_cell.angle_beta   90.00
_cell.angle_gamma   90.00
#
_symmetry.space_group_name_H-M   'P 1'
#
loop_
_entity.id
_entity.type
_entity.pdbx_description
1 polymer ?
#
loop_
_entity_poly.entity_id
_entity_poly.type
_entity_poly.pdbx_seq_one_letter_code
_entity_poly.pdbx_strand_id
1 'polypeptide(L)'
;MIFGGMTHTVQAQTDPSILLKIAKQAQNQLENQINQDSSDKAKQLFREGTQQMKALEESLANNDVESAKKYFLSTMRIFKEVSQQLTNNKSPQTEMATLKATTEDPSADLLRLQDYSDNIKTIAKKYNTSIDFSDLDDLFVIAKKQIRAKQFDDALQTIGQIKQITIDLNNKIREYASQQEQSRAKDYAQKYLEQLDRLIENAKNQGLSENIIQKLESARESLSSTTDPHEIINQIKKLYQLKNNLN
;
A
#
# COMPACT_ATOMS: atom_id res chain seq x y z
N MET A 1 13.23 33.74 9.24
CA MET A 1 14.35 32.86 8.89
C MET A 1 13.80 31.67 8.16
N ILE A 2 14.34 31.43 6.97
CA ILE A 2 14.02 30.30 6.08
C ILE A 2 14.84 29.10 6.57
N PHE A 3 14.20 27.95 6.75
CA PHE A 3 14.90 26.66 6.70
C PHE A 3 14.28 25.84 5.58
N GLY A 4 15.02 25.80 4.47
CA GLY A 4 14.72 25.00 3.30
C GLY A 4 15.25 23.58 3.41
N GLY A 5 14.63 22.71 2.61
CA GLY A 5 15.22 21.58 1.91
C GLY A 5 16.16 20.66 2.67
N MET A 6 15.64 19.52 3.12
CA MET A 6 16.35 18.25 3.01
C MET A 6 15.38 17.22 2.41
N THR A 7 15.58 16.92 1.12
CA THR A 7 15.02 15.74 0.47
C THR A 7 15.76 14.51 0.99
N HIS A 8 15.31 13.96 2.11
CA HIS A 8 15.61 12.57 2.42
C HIS A 8 14.59 11.72 1.67
N THR A 9 15.06 10.98 0.67
CA THR A 9 14.42 9.74 0.23
C THR A 9 14.47 8.76 1.40
N VAL A 10 13.59 8.96 2.39
CA VAL A 10 13.38 8.00 3.45
C VAL A 10 12.47 6.94 2.85
N GLN A 11 13.09 5.89 2.33
CA GLN A 11 12.49 4.57 2.38
C GLN A 11 12.25 4.30 3.86
N ALA A 12 11.12 4.78 4.38
CA ALA A 12 10.73 4.56 5.76
C ALA A 12 10.42 3.07 5.85
N GLN A 13 11.42 2.30 6.26
CA GLN A 13 11.18 1.11 7.08
C GLN A 13 10.39 1.62 8.29
N THR A 14 9.07 1.72 8.13
CA THR A 14 8.15 1.99 9.23
C THR A 14 8.36 0.82 10.18
N ASP A 15 9.03 1.09 11.31
CA ASP A 15 9.25 0.08 12.34
C ASP A 15 7.89 -0.58 12.64
N PRO A 16 7.74 -1.89 12.36
CA PRO A 16 6.49 -2.60 12.57
C PRO A 16 5.96 -2.48 14.01
N SER A 17 6.82 -2.13 14.98
CA SER A 17 6.45 -1.86 16.37
C SER A 17 5.50 -0.66 16.55
N ILE A 18 5.45 0.28 15.59
CA ILE A 18 4.52 1.43 15.61
C ILE A 18 3.06 0.96 15.47
N LEU A 19 2.80 -0.09 14.68
CA LEU A 19 1.46 -0.66 14.51
C LEU A 19 0.89 -1.14 15.84
N LEU A 20 1.75 -1.80 16.64
CA LEU A 20 1.35 -2.30 17.95
C LEU A 20 1.06 -1.17 18.94
N LYS A 21 1.87 -0.10 18.94
CA LYS A 21 1.64 1.07 19.81
C LYS A 21 0.30 1.73 19.54
N ILE A 22 -0.05 1.91 18.26
CA ILE A 22 -1.33 2.50 17.84
C ILE A 22 -2.50 1.59 18.27
N ALA A 23 -2.40 0.27 18.01
CA ALA A 23 -3.43 -0.68 18.38
C ALA A 23 -3.66 -0.74 19.91
N LYS A 24 -2.58 -0.75 20.71
CA LYS A 24 -2.65 -0.71 22.18
C LYS A 24 -3.32 0.56 22.69
N GLN A 25 -3.00 1.71 22.11
CA GLN A 25 -3.63 2.96 22.49
C GLN A 25 -5.15 2.93 22.21
N ALA A 26 -5.56 2.43 21.04
CA ALA A 26 -6.98 2.28 20.71
C ALA A 26 -7.69 1.28 21.63
N GLN A 27 -7.06 0.16 21.96
CA GLN A 27 -7.59 -0.82 22.90
C GLN A 27 -7.81 -0.20 24.29
N ASN A 28 -6.81 0.48 24.85
CA ASN A 28 -6.90 1.10 26.17
C ASN A 28 -8.03 2.14 26.23
N GLN A 29 -8.23 2.90 25.15
CA GLN A 29 -9.34 3.85 25.08
C GLN A 29 -10.70 3.16 25.10
N LEU A 30 -10.85 2.05 24.38
CA LEU A 30 -12.08 1.28 24.37
C LEU A 30 -12.32 0.52 25.68
N GLU A 31 -11.26 0.03 26.33
CA GLU A 31 -11.35 -0.63 27.64
C GLU A 31 -11.91 0.31 28.70
N ASN A 32 -11.52 1.59 28.64
CA ASN A 32 -12.07 2.62 29.52
C ASN A 32 -13.54 2.98 29.21
N GLN A 33 -14.02 2.69 28.01
CA GLN A 33 -15.40 3.01 27.57
C GLN A 33 -16.34 1.82 27.67
N ILE A 34 -15.82 0.59 27.64
CA ILE A 34 -16.61 -0.63 27.74
C ILE A 34 -16.92 -0.94 29.20
N ASN A 35 -18.21 -1.03 29.52
CA ASN A 35 -18.69 -1.21 30.89
C ASN A 35 -19.79 -2.29 30.95
N GLN A 36 -20.36 -2.49 32.14
CA GLN A 36 -21.42 -3.50 32.32
C GLN A 36 -22.68 -3.21 31.49
N ASP A 37 -22.99 -1.94 31.21
CA ASP A 37 -24.15 -1.51 30.43
C ASP A 37 -23.94 -1.57 28.90
N SER A 38 -22.72 -1.88 28.46
CA SER A 38 -22.41 -2.05 27.04
C SER A 38 -23.10 -3.29 26.46
N SER A 39 -23.54 -3.22 25.20
CA SER A 39 -24.20 -4.35 24.54
C SER A 39 -23.30 -5.58 24.48
N ASP A 40 -23.91 -6.77 24.53
CA ASP A 40 -23.16 -8.03 24.40
C ASP A 40 -22.39 -8.10 23.08
N LYS A 41 -22.95 -7.50 22.02
CA LYS A 41 -22.28 -7.34 20.72
C LYS A 41 -21.01 -6.49 20.82
N ALA A 42 -21.04 -5.36 21.53
CA ALA A 42 -19.85 -4.52 21.72
C ALA A 42 -18.78 -5.26 22.55
N LYS A 43 -19.19 -5.98 23.60
CA LYS A 43 -18.30 -6.79 24.44
C LYS A 43 -17.66 -7.94 23.65
N GLN A 44 -18.41 -8.60 22.78
CA GLN A 44 -17.92 -9.66 21.91
C GLN A 44 -16.90 -9.11 20.90
N LEU A 45 -17.26 -8.05 20.16
CA LEU A 45 -16.37 -7.42 19.19
C LEU A 45 -15.07 -6.92 19.85
N PHE A 46 -15.14 -6.37 21.07
CA PHE A 46 -13.94 -5.96 21.80
C PHE A 46 -13.02 -7.14 22.14
N ARG A 47 -13.58 -8.29 22.54
CA ARG A 47 -12.81 -9.53 22.76
C ARG A 47 -12.17 -10.03 21.46
N GLU A 48 -12.91 -10.01 20.35
CA GLU A 48 -12.41 -10.41 19.03
C GLU A 48 -11.26 -9.49 18.57
N GLY A 49 -11.41 -8.17 18.72
CA GLY A 49 -10.34 -7.20 18.42
C GLY A 49 -9.11 -7.42 19.29
N THR A 50 -9.29 -7.76 20.57
CA THR A 50 -8.19 -8.11 21.48
C THR A 50 -7.47 -9.40 21.04
N GLN A 51 -8.19 -10.39 20.52
CA GLN A 51 -7.59 -11.61 19.96
C GLN A 51 -6.79 -11.31 18.68
N GLN A 52 -7.32 -10.48 17.78
CA GLN A 52 -6.61 -10.05 16.58
C GLN A 52 -5.33 -9.25 16.93
N MET A 53 -5.36 -8.48 18.02
CA MET A 53 -4.20 -7.78 18.51
C MET A 53 -3.11 -8.72 19.05
N LYS A 54 -3.48 -9.86 19.67
CA LYS A 54 -2.50 -10.90 20.03
C LYS A 54 -1.85 -11.52 18.80
N ALA A 55 -2.63 -11.79 17.75
CA ALA A 55 -2.09 -12.28 16.48
C ALA A 55 -1.15 -11.26 15.81
N LEU A 56 -1.44 -9.95 15.95
CA LEU A 56 -0.51 -8.88 15.57
C LEU A 56 0.80 -8.94 16.36
N GLU A 57 0.74 -9.06 17.69
CA GLU A 57 1.93 -9.18 18.55
C GLU A 57 2.79 -10.40 18.19
N GLU A 58 2.17 -11.56 17.97
CA GLU A 58 2.84 -12.79 17.57
C GLU A 58 3.49 -12.67 16.18
N SER A 59 2.80 -12.05 15.22
CA SER A 59 3.35 -11.82 13.88
C SER A 59 4.56 -10.89 13.92
N LEU A 60 4.50 -9.83 14.74
CA LEU A 60 5.63 -8.93 14.96
C LEU A 60 6.82 -9.64 15.62
N ALA A 61 6.56 -10.47 16.64
CA ALA A 61 7.60 -11.26 17.31
C ALA A 61 8.29 -12.27 16.37
N ASN A 62 7.54 -12.80 15.41
CA ASN A 62 8.04 -13.73 14.38
C ASN A 62 8.62 -13.02 13.14
N ASN A 63 8.72 -11.68 13.14
CA ASN A 63 9.12 -10.86 12.00
C ASN A 63 8.25 -11.06 10.73
N ASP A 64 7.01 -11.53 10.87
CA ASP A 64 6.04 -11.63 9.78
C ASP A 64 5.31 -10.29 9.60
N VAL A 65 5.97 -9.41 8.84
CA VAL A 65 5.51 -8.03 8.60
C VAL A 65 4.20 -7.98 7.80
N GLU A 66 3.97 -8.91 6.89
CA GLU A 66 2.75 -8.95 6.07
C GLU A 66 1.53 -9.37 6.90
N SER A 67 1.66 -10.43 7.70
CA SER A 67 0.62 -10.82 8.64
C SER A 67 0.37 -9.76 9.70
N ALA A 68 1.43 -9.12 10.22
CA ALA A 68 1.30 -8.03 11.17
C ALA A 68 0.45 -6.87 10.61
N LYS A 69 0.69 -6.41 9.38
CA LYS A 69 -0.15 -5.37 8.75
C LYS A 69 -1.60 -5.82 8.62
N LYS A 70 -1.84 -7.06 8.22
CA LYS A 70 -3.20 -7.61 8.07
C LYS A 70 -3.94 -7.66 9.41
N TYR A 71 -3.29 -8.15 10.45
CA TYR A 71 -3.86 -8.20 11.80
C TYR A 71 -4.08 -6.81 12.39
N PHE A 72 -3.17 -5.85 12.12
CA PHE A 72 -3.35 -4.46 12.51
C PHE A 72 -4.61 -3.84 11.87
N LEU A 73 -4.78 -3.96 10.55
CA LEU A 73 -5.96 -3.42 9.86
C LEU A 73 -7.26 -4.06 10.36
N SER A 74 -7.26 -5.39 10.56
CA SER A 74 -8.39 -6.12 11.13
C SER A 74 -8.76 -5.61 12.52
N THR A 75 -7.76 -5.46 13.39
CA THR A 75 -7.90 -4.94 14.76
C THR A 75 -8.52 -3.54 14.76
N MET A 76 -7.97 -2.62 13.95
CA MET A 76 -8.46 -1.25 13.88
C MET A 76 -9.89 -1.15 13.32
N ARG A 77 -10.25 -2.00 12.35
CA ARG A 77 -11.63 -2.09 11.84
C ARG A 77 -12.60 -2.52 12.94
N ILE A 78 -12.27 -3.57 13.69
CA ILE A 78 -13.11 -4.07 14.78
C ILE A 78 -13.24 -3.03 15.89
N PHE A 79 -12.14 -2.39 16.29
CA PHE A 79 -12.16 -1.34 17.31
C PHE A 79 -12.98 -0.11 16.90
N LYS A 80 -12.96 0.25 15.61
CA LYS A 80 -13.87 1.28 15.08
C LYS A 80 -15.34 0.86 15.23
N GLU A 81 -15.66 -0.40 14.95
CA GLU A 81 -17.02 -0.92 15.08
C GLU A 81 -17.46 -0.97 16.56
N VAL A 82 -16.58 -1.38 17.47
CA VAL A 82 -16.84 -1.31 18.93
C VAL A 82 -17.12 0.13 19.35
N SER A 83 -16.28 1.09 18.96
CA SER A 83 -16.47 2.51 19.26
C SER A 83 -17.85 3.00 18.82
N GLN A 84 -18.27 2.65 17.61
CA GLN A 84 -19.58 3.01 17.07
C GLN A 84 -20.72 2.38 17.87
N GLN A 85 -20.62 1.09 18.25
CA GLN A 85 -21.62 0.40 19.07
C GLN A 85 -21.74 1.01 20.48
N LEU A 86 -20.62 1.40 21.09
CA LEU A 86 -20.61 2.07 22.40
C LEU A 86 -21.22 3.47 22.32
N THR A 87 -21.05 4.16 21.20
CA THR A 87 -21.61 5.50 20.98
C THR A 87 -23.11 5.43 20.67
N ASN A 88 -23.57 4.41 19.96
CA ASN A 88 -24.98 4.24 19.57
C ASN A 88 -25.92 3.85 20.72
N ASN A 89 -25.39 3.29 21.83
CA ASN A 89 -26.18 2.97 23.03
C ASN A 89 -26.37 4.17 23.98
N LYS A 90 -25.76 5.32 23.71
CA LYS A 90 -26.03 6.58 24.41
C LYS A 90 -26.79 7.52 23.48
N SER A 91 -28.02 7.91 23.85
CA SER A 91 -28.73 9.03 23.22
C SER A 91 -27.83 10.29 23.22
N PRO A 92 -27.88 11.15 22.18
CA PRO A 92 -26.72 11.87 21.68
C PRO A 92 -26.50 13.15 22.49
N GLN A 93 -25.75 13.05 23.57
CA GLN A 93 -25.05 14.19 24.13
C GLN A 93 -24.04 13.71 25.15
N THR A 94 -22.87 14.35 25.12
CA THR A 94 -21.84 14.30 26.15
C THR A 94 -20.86 13.13 26.04
N GLU A 95 -19.97 13.21 25.04
CA GLU A 95 -18.51 13.00 25.23
C GLU A 95 -17.67 13.29 23.96
N MET A 96 -18.10 14.22 23.11
CA MET A 96 -17.19 14.96 22.22
C MET A 96 -16.52 16.16 22.93
N ALA A 97 -16.50 16.17 24.27
CA ALA A 97 -16.08 17.31 25.08
C ALA A 97 -14.62 17.23 25.57
N THR A 98 -13.73 16.54 24.86
CA THR A 98 -12.27 16.73 24.97
C THR A 98 -11.58 16.83 23.62
N LEU A 99 -12.28 17.33 22.61
CA LEU A 99 -11.69 18.18 21.57
C LEU A 99 -12.70 19.29 21.28
N LYS A 100 -12.82 20.27 22.17
CA LYS A 100 -13.22 21.62 21.73
C LYS A 100 -12.09 22.20 20.88
N ALA A 101 -11.88 21.64 19.70
CA ALA A 101 -11.69 22.50 18.56
C ALA A 101 -13.12 22.89 18.17
N THR A 102 -13.38 24.17 17.97
CA THR A 102 -14.38 24.59 16.99
C THR A 102 -14.40 23.57 15.85
N THR A 103 -15.55 23.03 15.42
CA THR A 103 -15.60 22.15 14.24
C THR A 103 -15.01 22.95 13.08
N GLU A 104 -13.71 22.77 12.86
CA GLU A 104 -12.96 23.57 11.92
C GLU A 104 -13.50 23.21 10.55
N ASP A 105 -13.72 24.23 9.74
CA ASP A 105 -14.18 24.06 8.37
C ASP A 105 -13.24 23.08 7.65
N PRO A 106 -13.70 21.87 7.26
CA PRO A 106 -12.83 20.84 6.73
C PRO A 106 -12.48 21.08 5.25
N SER A 107 -12.78 22.26 4.70
CA SER A 107 -12.47 22.66 3.32
C SER A 107 -11.00 22.44 2.96
N ALA A 108 -10.07 22.82 3.83
CA ALA A 108 -8.64 22.68 3.56
C ALA A 108 -8.21 21.22 3.46
N ASP A 109 -8.77 20.35 4.31
CA ASP A 109 -8.48 18.92 4.30
C ASP A 109 -9.10 18.23 3.08
N LEU A 110 -10.33 18.62 2.71
CA LEU A 110 -10.97 18.12 1.49
C LEU A 110 -10.16 18.49 0.25
N LEU A 111 -9.63 19.72 0.18
CA LEU A 111 -8.81 20.18 -0.95
C LEU A 111 -7.52 19.35 -1.08
N ARG A 112 -6.78 19.15 0.01
CA ARG A 112 -5.56 18.33 0.02
C ARG A 112 -5.82 16.90 -0.43
N LEU A 113 -6.95 16.31 -0.01
CA LEU A 113 -7.34 14.97 -0.45
C LEU A 113 -7.71 14.93 -1.93
N GLN A 114 -8.33 15.99 -2.45
CA GLN A 114 -8.63 16.09 -3.87
C GLN A 114 -7.34 16.14 -4.70
N ASP A 115 -6.37 16.97 -4.31
CA ASP A 115 -5.06 17.04 -4.97
C ASP A 115 -4.33 15.69 -4.97
N TYR A 116 -4.41 14.95 -3.85
CA TYR A 116 -3.84 13.62 -3.74
C TYR A 116 -4.56 12.60 -4.65
N SER A 117 -5.90 12.63 -4.67
CA SER A 117 -6.71 11.78 -5.54
C SER A 117 -6.44 12.05 -7.03
N ASP A 118 -6.31 13.31 -7.42
CA ASP A 118 -6.00 13.69 -8.81
C ASP A 118 -4.61 13.22 -9.24
N ASN A 119 -3.64 13.22 -8.33
CA ASN A 119 -2.33 12.60 -8.55
C ASN A 119 -2.46 11.09 -8.78
N ILE A 120 -3.25 10.39 -7.96
CA ILE A 120 -3.49 8.96 -8.12
C ILE A 120 -4.15 8.64 -9.47
N LYS A 121 -5.15 9.43 -9.89
CA LYS A 121 -5.79 9.30 -11.22
C LYS A 121 -4.79 9.49 -12.35
N THR A 122 -3.86 10.43 -12.20
CA THR A 122 -2.79 10.65 -13.19
C THR A 122 -1.87 9.44 -13.30
N ILE A 123 -1.50 8.85 -12.16
CA ILE A 123 -0.70 7.60 -12.13
C ILE A 123 -1.50 6.44 -12.77
N ALA A 124 -2.78 6.28 -12.42
CA ALA A 124 -3.65 5.26 -13.00
C ALA A 124 -3.69 5.33 -14.53
N LYS A 125 -3.88 6.53 -15.10
CA LYS A 125 -3.82 6.77 -16.54
C LYS A 125 -2.47 6.39 -17.16
N LYS A 126 -1.36 6.68 -16.48
CA LYS A 126 0.00 6.31 -16.96
C LYS A 126 0.18 4.80 -17.08
N TYR A 127 -0.41 4.03 -16.19
CA TYR A 127 -0.40 2.55 -16.26
C TYR A 127 -1.54 1.98 -17.11
N ASN A 128 -2.33 2.83 -17.79
CA ASN A 128 -3.48 2.45 -18.60
C ASN A 128 -4.46 1.53 -17.86
N THR A 129 -4.67 1.79 -16.56
CA THR A 129 -5.56 0.98 -15.75
C THR A 129 -7.02 1.35 -16.03
N SER A 130 -7.87 0.35 -16.23
CA SER A 130 -9.33 0.53 -16.34
C SER A 130 -9.98 0.67 -14.96
N ILE A 131 -9.38 1.48 -14.08
CA ILE A 131 -9.89 1.70 -12.72
C ILE A 131 -10.93 2.82 -12.77
N ASP A 132 -12.12 2.53 -12.23
CA ASP A 132 -13.20 3.49 -12.07
C ASP A 132 -13.02 4.32 -10.79
N PHE A 133 -13.22 5.63 -10.92
CA PHE A 133 -13.14 6.60 -9.83
C PHE A 133 -14.48 7.29 -9.54
N SER A 134 -15.56 6.87 -10.19
CA SER A 134 -16.88 7.53 -10.11
C SER A 134 -17.38 7.63 -8.67
N ASP A 135 -17.29 6.55 -7.88
CA ASP A 135 -17.68 6.56 -6.46
C ASP A 135 -16.89 7.58 -5.64
N LEU A 136 -15.59 7.73 -5.94
CA LEU A 136 -14.74 8.70 -5.25
C LEU A 136 -15.13 10.13 -5.64
N ASP A 137 -15.44 10.36 -6.92
CA ASP A 137 -15.87 11.65 -7.44
C ASP A 137 -17.21 12.09 -6.84
N ASP A 138 -18.16 11.17 -6.73
CA ASP A 138 -19.46 11.43 -6.08
C ASP A 138 -19.29 11.82 -4.62
N LEU A 139 -18.39 11.15 -3.88
CA LEU A 139 -18.10 11.51 -2.48
C LEU A 139 -17.49 12.90 -2.35
N PHE A 140 -16.62 13.33 -3.27
CA PHE A 140 -16.11 14.71 -3.28
C PHE A 140 -17.23 15.73 -3.51
N VAL A 141 -18.21 15.42 -4.36
CA VAL A 141 -19.39 16.28 -4.57
C VAL A 141 -20.23 16.37 -3.30
N ILE A 142 -20.47 15.24 -2.63
CA ILE A 142 -21.22 15.17 -1.36
C ILE A 142 -20.54 15.98 -0.26
N ALA A 143 -19.23 15.79 -0.06
CA ALA A 143 -18.44 16.52 0.93
C ALA A 143 -18.49 18.04 0.71
N LYS A 144 -18.32 18.49 -0.54
CA LYS A 144 -18.45 19.92 -0.89
C LYS A 144 -19.83 20.48 -0.57
N LYS A 145 -20.89 19.70 -0.78
CA LYS A 145 -22.27 20.10 -0.46
C LYS A 145 -22.48 20.22 1.05
N GLN A 146 -22.03 19.24 1.83
CA GLN A 146 -22.12 19.25 3.30
C GLN A 146 -21.37 20.44 3.91
N ILE A 147 -20.15 20.73 3.41
CA ILE A 147 -19.37 21.90 3.84
C ILE A 147 -20.10 23.22 3.56
N ARG A 148 -20.66 23.39 2.35
CA ARG A 148 -21.45 24.59 2.00
C ARG A 148 -22.69 24.74 2.89
N ALA A 149 -23.29 23.62 3.29
CA ALA A 149 -24.42 23.59 4.22
C ALA A 149 -24.00 23.69 5.70
N LYS A 150 -22.70 23.84 6.00
CA LYS A 150 -22.12 23.84 7.35
C LYS A 150 -22.41 22.57 8.16
N GLN A 151 -22.69 21.46 7.48
CA GLN A 151 -22.84 20.13 8.05
C GLN A 151 -21.46 19.50 8.25
N PHE A 152 -20.66 20.06 9.15
CA PHE A 152 -19.24 19.69 9.27
C PHE A 152 -19.02 18.28 9.80
N ASP A 153 -19.87 17.77 10.69
CA ASP A 153 -19.78 16.39 11.18
C ASP A 153 -20.04 15.38 10.04
N ASP A 154 -21.07 15.63 9.22
CA ASP A 154 -21.37 14.82 8.04
C ASP A 154 -20.22 14.89 7.01
N ALA A 155 -19.67 16.09 6.79
CA ALA A 155 -18.52 16.31 5.91
C ALA A 155 -17.28 15.53 6.38
N LEU A 156 -17.01 15.52 7.69
CA LEU A 156 -15.89 14.76 8.26
C LEU A 156 -16.07 13.25 8.08
N GLN A 157 -17.30 12.74 8.20
CA GLN A 157 -17.61 11.34 7.93
C GLN A 157 -17.36 10.99 6.45
N THR A 158 -17.88 11.81 5.53
CA THR A 158 -17.67 11.63 4.08
C THR A 158 -16.18 11.74 3.71
N ILE A 159 -15.44 12.67 4.29
CA ILE A 159 -13.97 12.77 4.14
C ILE A 159 -13.27 11.49 4.62
N GLY A 160 -13.74 10.88 5.70
CA GLY A 160 -13.25 9.58 6.16
C GLY A 160 -13.42 8.46 5.12
N GLN A 161 -14.56 8.45 4.40
CA GLN A 161 -14.83 7.50 3.32
C GLN A 161 -13.93 7.76 2.10
N ILE A 162 -13.76 9.03 1.71
CA ILE A 162 -12.83 9.45 0.65
C ILE A 162 -11.43 8.94 0.94
N LYS A 163 -10.93 9.13 2.17
CA LYS A 163 -9.60 8.66 2.60
C LYS A 163 -9.45 7.15 2.39
N GLN A 164 -10.42 6.37 2.85
CA GLN A 164 -10.37 4.92 2.77
C GLN A 164 -10.34 4.44 1.31
N ILE A 165 -11.27 4.93 0.48
CA ILE A 165 -11.35 4.56 -0.94
C ILE A 165 -10.08 4.98 -1.69
N THR A 166 -9.54 6.16 -1.38
CA THR A 166 -8.30 6.65 -2.00
C THR A 166 -7.10 5.75 -1.67
N ILE A 167 -7.01 5.23 -0.44
CA ILE A 167 -5.98 4.26 -0.05
C ILE A 167 -6.14 2.95 -0.83
N ASP A 168 -7.37 2.43 -0.91
CA ASP A 168 -7.65 1.17 -1.59
C ASP A 168 -7.34 1.25 -3.09
N LEU A 169 -7.70 2.36 -3.74
CA LEU A 169 -7.37 2.64 -5.13
C LEU A 169 -5.85 2.75 -5.35
N ASN A 170 -5.14 3.45 -4.48
CA ASN A 170 -3.68 3.56 -4.56
C ASN A 170 -2.98 2.20 -4.41
N ASN A 171 -3.47 1.33 -3.52
CA ASN A 171 -2.94 -0.03 -3.38
C ASN A 171 -3.16 -0.86 -4.65
N LYS A 172 -4.36 -0.81 -5.22
CA LYS A 172 -4.69 -1.49 -6.48
C LYS A 172 -3.81 -1.02 -7.64
N ILE A 173 -3.53 0.28 -7.73
CA ILE A 173 -2.63 0.84 -8.75
C ILE A 173 -1.19 0.36 -8.56
N ARG A 174 -0.69 0.31 -7.31
CA ARG A 174 0.65 -0.19 -7.01
C ARG A 174 0.79 -1.67 -7.37
N GLU A 175 -0.22 -2.46 -7.06
CA GLU A 175 -0.24 -3.88 -7.42
C GLU A 175 -0.20 -4.06 -8.95
N TYR A 176 -1.06 -3.34 -9.67
CA TYR A 176 -1.07 -3.39 -11.13
C TYR A 176 0.28 -2.94 -11.74
N ALA A 177 0.87 -1.86 -11.21
CA ALA A 177 2.18 -1.38 -11.66
C ALA A 177 3.28 -2.44 -11.46
N SER A 178 3.27 -3.13 -10.32
CA SER A 178 4.20 -4.23 -10.02
C SER A 178 4.02 -5.41 -10.97
N GLN A 179 2.77 -5.83 -11.21
CA GLN A 179 2.46 -6.91 -12.16
C GLN A 179 2.91 -6.55 -13.58
N GLN A 180 2.70 -5.30 -14.02
CA GLN A 180 3.12 -4.87 -15.33
C GLN A 180 4.64 -4.76 -15.46
N GLU A 181 5.35 -4.34 -14.42
CA GLU A 181 6.82 -4.36 -14.37
C GLU A 181 7.36 -5.79 -14.51
N GLN A 182 6.79 -6.74 -13.77
CA GLN A 182 7.15 -8.16 -13.88
C GLN A 182 6.88 -8.71 -15.28
N SER A 183 5.72 -8.40 -15.88
CA SER A 183 5.39 -8.82 -17.24
C SER A 183 6.39 -8.27 -18.25
N ARG A 184 6.71 -6.97 -18.18
CA ARG A 184 7.69 -6.35 -19.08
C ARG A 184 9.09 -6.94 -18.91
N ALA A 185 9.51 -7.23 -17.68
CA ALA A 185 10.79 -7.85 -17.42
C ALA A 185 10.87 -9.26 -18.01
N LYS A 186 9.81 -10.07 -17.88
CA LYS A 186 9.70 -11.39 -18.52
C LYS A 186 9.75 -11.30 -20.04
N ASP A 187 8.96 -10.41 -20.64
CA ASP A 187 8.97 -10.19 -22.10
C ASP A 187 10.36 -9.74 -22.58
N TYR A 188 11.05 -8.92 -21.79
CA TYR A 188 12.39 -8.48 -22.08
C TYR A 188 13.39 -9.64 -21.98
N ALA A 189 13.38 -10.42 -20.90
CA ALA A 189 14.22 -11.60 -20.74
C ALA A 189 14.05 -12.60 -21.90
N GLN A 190 12.80 -12.87 -22.30
CA GLN A 190 12.49 -13.76 -23.41
C GLN A 190 13.17 -13.33 -24.71
N LYS A 191 13.12 -12.03 -25.05
CA LYS A 191 13.81 -11.49 -26.24
C LYS A 191 15.33 -11.67 -26.19
N TYR A 192 15.95 -11.66 -25.02
CA TYR A 192 17.39 -11.91 -24.89
C TYR A 192 17.74 -13.39 -24.88
N LEU A 193 16.89 -14.25 -24.34
CA LEU A 193 17.05 -15.69 -24.45
C LEU A 193 17.05 -16.12 -25.93
N GLU A 194 16.14 -15.59 -26.73
CA GLU A 194 16.11 -15.83 -28.18
C GLU A 194 17.38 -15.32 -28.90
N GLN A 195 17.93 -14.19 -28.47
CA GLN A 195 19.20 -13.68 -29.01
C GLN A 195 20.39 -14.55 -28.60
N LEU A 196 20.42 -15.02 -27.35
CA LEU A 196 21.44 -15.92 -26.84
C LEU A 196 21.40 -17.27 -27.58
N ASP A 197 20.21 -17.82 -27.82
CA ASP A 197 20.04 -19.04 -28.60
C ASP A 197 20.69 -18.92 -29.98
N ARG A 198 20.43 -17.83 -30.70
CA ARG A 198 21.04 -17.55 -32.01
C ARG A 198 22.57 -17.36 -31.92
N LEU A 199 23.07 -16.71 -30.87
CA LEU A 199 24.51 -16.50 -30.68
C LEU A 199 25.24 -17.80 -30.40
N ILE A 200 24.66 -18.67 -29.56
CA ILE A 200 25.21 -20.00 -29.24
C ILE A 200 25.27 -20.86 -30.50
N GLU A 201 24.18 -20.88 -31.29
CA GLU A 201 24.13 -21.63 -32.55
C GLU A 201 25.21 -21.14 -33.54
N ASN A 202 25.34 -19.81 -33.71
CA ASN A 202 26.35 -19.24 -34.60
C ASN A 202 27.78 -19.52 -34.11
N ALA A 203 28.03 -19.41 -32.81
CA ALA A 203 29.33 -19.71 -32.21
C ALA A 203 29.76 -21.17 -32.46
N LYS A 204 28.82 -22.12 -32.33
CA LYS A 204 29.03 -23.54 -32.65
C LYS A 204 29.34 -23.73 -34.14
N ASN A 205 28.57 -23.09 -35.03
CA ASN A 205 28.75 -23.21 -36.48
C ASN A 205 30.07 -22.60 -36.97
N GLN A 206 30.58 -21.55 -36.32
CA GLN A 206 31.85 -20.90 -36.64
C GLN A 206 33.06 -21.62 -36.01
N GLY A 207 32.86 -22.67 -35.20
CA GLY A 207 33.93 -23.36 -34.51
C GLY A 207 34.64 -22.51 -33.46
N LEU A 208 33.92 -21.57 -32.82
CA LEU A 208 34.47 -20.82 -31.68
C LEU A 208 34.84 -21.75 -30.54
N SER A 209 35.73 -21.30 -29.65
CA SER A 209 36.23 -22.12 -28.55
C SER A 209 35.12 -22.55 -27.59
N GLU A 210 35.24 -23.76 -27.05
CA GLU A 210 34.30 -24.33 -26.07
C GLU A 210 34.09 -23.41 -24.86
N ASN A 211 35.13 -22.67 -24.45
CA ASN A 211 35.01 -21.69 -23.37
C ASN A 211 34.03 -20.56 -23.67
N ILE A 212 33.96 -20.09 -24.92
CA ILE A 212 33.04 -19.04 -25.34
C ILE A 212 31.60 -19.59 -25.36
N ILE A 213 31.42 -20.79 -25.90
CA ILE A 213 30.12 -21.46 -25.97
C ILE A 213 29.58 -21.70 -24.55
N GLN A 214 30.39 -22.24 -23.64
CA GLN A 214 30.00 -22.44 -22.24
C GLN A 214 29.59 -21.14 -21.55
N LYS A 215 30.32 -20.04 -21.77
CA LYS A 215 29.96 -18.73 -21.19
C LYS A 215 28.59 -18.24 -21.66
N LEU A 216 28.26 -18.44 -22.93
CA LEU A 216 26.95 -18.07 -23.49
C LEU A 216 25.84 -18.96 -22.94
N GLU A 217 26.08 -20.27 -22.83
CA GLU A 217 25.13 -21.23 -22.26
C GLU A 217 24.86 -20.96 -20.77
N SER A 218 25.90 -20.71 -19.96
CA SER A 218 25.74 -20.33 -18.56
C SER A 218 24.96 -19.03 -18.40
N ALA A 219 25.20 -18.04 -19.26
CA ALA A 219 24.48 -16.78 -19.19
C ALA A 219 23.01 -16.92 -19.59
N ARG A 220 22.71 -17.83 -20.53
CA ARG A 220 21.34 -18.22 -20.88
C ARG A 220 20.63 -18.91 -19.72
N GLU A 221 21.28 -19.88 -19.08
CA GLU A 221 20.72 -20.60 -17.93
C GLU A 221 20.43 -19.64 -16.76
N SER A 222 21.39 -18.76 -16.45
CA SER A 222 21.22 -17.70 -15.45
C SER A 222 20.02 -16.80 -15.77
N LEU A 223 19.92 -16.30 -17.01
CA LEU A 223 18.82 -15.42 -17.39
C LEU A 223 17.46 -16.13 -17.32
N SER A 224 17.41 -17.42 -17.71
CA SER A 224 16.17 -18.20 -17.72
C SER A 224 15.62 -18.54 -16.32
N SER A 225 16.50 -18.61 -15.32
CA SER A 225 16.14 -18.90 -13.93
C SER A 225 15.86 -17.64 -13.09
N THR A 226 16.12 -16.45 -13.63
CA THR A 226 15.96 -15.18 -12.91
C THR A 226 14.52 -14.68 -13.01
N THR A 227 13.90 -14.39 -11.87
CA THR A 227 12.51 -13.93 -11.77
C THR A 227 12.37 -12.48 -11.33
N ASP A 228 13.40 -11.92 -10.68
CA ASP A 228 13.43 -10.52 -10.23
C ASP A 228 13.68 -9.55 -11.41
N PRO A 229 12.82 -8.54 -11.62
CA PRO A 229 12.98 -7.57 -12.71
C PRO A 229 14.32 -6.82 -12.73
N HIS A 230 14.84 -6.44 -11.57
CA HIS A 230 16.11 -5.70 -11.49
C HIS A 230 17.30 -6.59 -11.84
N GLU A 231 17.28 -7.84 -11.37
CA GLU A 231 18.33 -8.80 -11.68
C GLU A 231 18.30 -9.22 -13.16
N ILE A 232 17.11 -9.38 -13.77
CA ILE A 232 16.97 -9.57 -15.23
C ILE A 232 17.68 -8.43 -15.97
N ILE A 233 17.43 -7.18 -15.60
CA ILE A 233 18.05 -6.01 -16.23
C ILE A 233 19.58 -6.03 -16.04
N ASN A 234 20.06 -6.37 -14.84
CA ASN A 234 21.50 -6.44 -14.55
C ASN A 234 22.20 -7.54 -15.35
N GLN A 235 21.60 -8.72 -15.46
CA GLN A 235 22.16 -9.82 -16.25
C GLN A 235 22.23 -9.47 -17.74
N ILE A 236 21.18 -8.83 -18.27
CA ILE A 236 21.18 -8.35 -19.66
C ILE A 236 22.28 -7.28 -19.88
N LYS A 237 22.52 -6.39 -18.93
CA LYS A 237 23.65 -5.43 -19.02
C LYS A 237 25.01 -6.13 -19.04
N LYS A 238 25.21 -7.14 -18.19
CA LYS A 238 26.44 -7.96 -18.18
C LYS A 238 26.63 -8.71 -19.50
N LEU A 239 25.55 -9.23 -20.09
CA LEU A 239 25.56 -9.88 -21.39
C LEU A 239 26.00 -8.95 -22.52
N TYR A 240 25.53 -7.70 -22.53
CA TYR A 240 26.01 -6.70 -23.49
C TYR A 240 27.51 -6.45 -23.38
N GLN A 241 28.04 -6.37 -22.16
CA GLN A 241 29.47 -6.21 -21.93
C GLN A 241 30.26 -7.42 -22.41
N LEU A 242 29.75 -8.64 -22.17
CA LEU A 242 30.36 -9.87 -22.66
C LEU A 242 30.41 -9.90 -24.20
N LYS A 243 29.29 -9.55 -24.86
CA LYS A 243 29.19 -9.49 -26.32
C LYS A 243 30.17 -8.49 -26.93
N ASN A 244 30.33 -7.33 -26.31
CA ASN A 244 31.28 -6.32 -26.79
C ASN A 244 32.74 -6.75 -26.66
N ASN A 245 33.06 -7.65 -25.73
CA ASN A 245 34.42 -8.20 -25.55
C ASN A 245 34.72 -9.40 -26.46
N LEU A 246 33.73 -9.87 -27.23
CA LEU A 246 33.83 -10.99 -28.17
C LEU A 246 33.97 -10.55 -29.64
N ASN A 247 33.76 -9.26 -29.92
CA ASN A 247 34.06 -8.61 -31.21
C ASN A 247 35.44 -7.95 -31.16
#